data_AF-A0A7M1Q3A9-F1
#
_entry.id   AF-A0A7M1Q3A9-F1
#
_cell.length_a   1.000
_cell.length_b   1.000
_cell.length_c   1.000
_cell.angle_alpha   90.00
_cell.angle_beta   90.00
_cell.angle_gamma   90.00
#
_symmetry.space_group_name_H-M   'P 1'
#
loop_
_entity.id
_entity.type
_entity.pdbx_description
1 polymer ?
#
loop_
_entity_poly.entity_id
_entity_poly.type
_entity_poly.pdbx_seq_one_letter_code
_entity_poly.pdbx_strand_id
1 'polypeptide(L)'
;MLSFIESWLSNLIVVIFLITMVKLIMPSGKIKSYIRFVLSLVVMLLIVQPVVEAVKGSDFLVNSWMQHQKNFEFQENRVYAMSQTLNNNEDAVNLYKQKIIERLENDLSILTNNTVTVTNLVINEDSNSKEFGYIQNVSIKVMQSSSEDTAEVMAVNENTNTMHSEIKKWLTTNFGKEVNLKISLESEG
;
A
#
# COMPACT_ATOMS: atom_id res chain seq x y z
N MET A 1 14.21 -20.94 5.97
CA MET A 1 14.73 -20.13 7.10
C MET A 1 16.05 -20.67 7.61
N LEU A 2 16.13 -21.96 8.00
CA LEU A 2 17.39 -22.57 8.45
C LEU A 2 18.49 -22.51 7.37
N SER A 3 18.14 -22.87 6.13
CA SER A 3 19.06 -22.79 4.97
C SER A 3 19.58 -21.39 4.66
N PHE A 4 18.77 -20.36 4.92
CA PHE A 4 19.20 -18.97 4.78
C PHE A 4 20.23 -18.60 5.84
N ILE A 5 19.96 -18.95 7.11
CA ILE A 5 20.87 -18.70 8.24
C ILE A 5 22.18 -19.44 8.03
N GLU A 6 22.14 -20.68 7.54
CA GLU A 6 23.32 -21.48 7.21
C GLU A 6 24.16 -20.83 6.10
N SER A 7 23.53 -20.38 5.01
CA SER A 7 24.23 -19.70 3.91
C SER A 7 24.80 -18.36 4.35
N TRP A 8 24.03 -17.56 5.08
CA TRP A 8 24.46 -16.27 5.64
C TRP A 8 25.66 -16.45 6.59
N LEU A 9 25.59 -17.41 7.50
CA LEU A 9 26.66 -17.69 8.45
C LEU A 9 27.92 -18.17 7.73
N SER A 10 27.78 -19.03 6.72
CA SER A 10 28.90 -19.48 5.88
C SER A 10 29.59 -18.30 5.19
N ASN A 11 28.82 -17.39 4.58
CA ASN A 11 29.36 -16.18 3.96
C ASN A 11 30.06 -15.27 4.99
N LEU A 12 29.50 -15.13 6.19
CA LEU A 12 30.08 -14.33 7.27
C LEU A 12 31.43 -14.91 7.74
N ILE A 13 31.55 -16.24 7.82
CA ILE A 13 32.82 -16.91 8.14
C ILE A 13 33.88 -16.61 7.08
N VAL A 14 33.53 -16.68 5.79
CA VAL A 14 34.45 -16.35 4.68
C VAL A 14 34.93 -14.90 4.78
N VAL A 15 34.03 -13.95 5.04
CA VAL A 15 34.40 -12.54 5.21
C VAL A 15 35.32 -12.34 6.42
N ILE A 16 35.04 -12.99 7.55
CA ILE A 16 35.92 -12.92 8.74
C ILE A 16 37.30 -13.46 8.40
N PHE A 17 37.40 -14.54 7.64
CA PHE A 17 38.67 -15.10 7.18
C PHE A 17 39.45 -14.13 6.25
N LEU A 18 38.75 -13.42 5.36
CA LEU A 18 39.39 -12.38 4.55
C LEU A 18 39.87 -11.20 5.41
N ILE A 19 39.07 -10.81 6.41
CA ILE A 19 39.42 -9.75 7.36
C ILE A 19 40.67 -10.10 8.16
N THR A 20 40.81 -11.36 8.60
CA THR A 20 42.02 -11.81 9.30
C THR A 20 43.24 -11.75 8.38
N MET A 21 43.12 -12.17 7.13
CA MET A 21 44.20 -11.99 6.14
C MET A 21 44.58 -10.52 5.93
N VAL A 22 43.60 -9.63 5.75
CA VAL A 22 43.83 -8.19 5.60
C VAL A 22 44.52 -7.60 6.83
N LYS A 23 44.15 -8.05 8.04
CA LYS A 23 44.79 -7.61 9.29
C LYS A 23 46.26 -7.99 9.39
N LEU A 24 46.70 -9.10 8.78
CA LEU A 24 48.10 -9.54 8.78
C LEU A 24 48.97 -8.67 7.87
N ILE A 25 48.42 -8.23 6.73
CA ILE A 25 49.13 -7.39 5.75
C ILE A 25 49.17 -5.93 6.21
N MET A 26 48.27 -5.53 7.10
CA MET A 26 48.07 -4.14 7.52
C MET A 26 49.30 -3.58 8.28
N PRO A 27 49.92 -2.49 7.78
CA PRO A 27 51.08 -1.88 8.43
C PRO A 27 50.70 -1.24 9.78
N SER A 28 51.67 -1.13 10.69
CA SER A 28 51.50 -0.42 11.95
C SER A 28 51.37 1.10 11.70
N GLY A 29 50.52 1.77 12.48
CA GLY A 29 50.34 3.23 12.40
C GLY A 29 48.88 3.67 12.49
N LYS A 30 48.63 4.96 12.21
CA LYS A 30 47.29 5.56 12.29
C LYS A 30 46.29 4.90 11.33
N ILE A 31 46.73 4.53 10.13
CA ILE A 31 45.90 3.84 9.11
C ILE A 31 45.33 2.51 9.63
N LYS A 32 46.06 1.81 10.51
CA LYS A 32 45.63 0.55 11.13
C LYS A 32 44.36 0.71 11.95
N SER A 33 44.15 1.87 12.56
CA SER A 33 42.95 2.14 13.37
C SER A 33 41.74 2.44 12.50
N TYR A 34 41.92 3.20 11.41
CA TYR A 34 40.85 3.48 10.44
C TYR A 34 40.37 2.21 9.75
N ILE A 35 41.28 1.37 9.25
CA ILE A 35 40.87 0.13 8.58
C ILE A 35 40.19 -0.82 9.57
N ARG A 36 40.67 -0.92 10.82
CA ARG A 36 39.99 -1.73 11.85
C ARG A 36 38.56 -1.26 12.09
N PHE A 37 38.33 0.05 12.17
CA PHE A 37 36.98 0.59 12.34
C PHE A 37 36.07 0.26 11.15
N VAL A 38 36.55 0.46 9.92
CA VAL A 38 35.79 0.15 8.70
C VAL A 38 35.46 -1.34 8.62
N LEU A 39 36.42 -2.22 8.88
CA LEU A 39 36.20 -3.67 8.88
C LEU A 39 35.17 -4.10 9.94
N SER A 40 35.19 -3.48 11.12
CA SER A 40 34.16 -3.70 12.15
C SER A 40 32.78 -3.24 11.69
N LEU A 41 32.69 -2.11 11.00
CA LEU A 41 31.43 -1.59 10.46
C LEU A 41 30.88 -2.50 9.35
N VAL A 42 31.74 -3.02 8.47
CA VAL A 42 31.37 -4.01 7.46
C VAL A 42 30.80 -5.28 8.10
N VAL A 43 31.46 -5.83 9.12
CA VAL A 43 30.94 -7.01 9.85
C VAL A 43 29.61 -6.70 10.52
N MET A 44 29.47 -5.52 11.13
CA MET A 44 28.21 -5.09 11.74
C MET A 44 27.06 -5.06 10.73
N LEU A 45 27.29 -4.51 9.53
CA LEU A 45 26.29 -4.50 8.47
C LEU A 45 25.88 -5.91 8.05
N LEU A 46 26.84 -6.84 7.93
CA LEU A 46 26.56 -8.23 7.60
C LEU A 46 25.74 -8.93 8.69
N ILE A 47 25.94 -8.60 9.97
CA ILE A 47 25.16 -9.15 11.09
C ILE A 47 23.73 -8.62 11.14
N VAL A 48 23.52 -7.37 10.71
CA VAL A 48 22.18 -6.75 10.72
C VAL A 48 21.26 -7.35 9.65
N GLN A 49 21.78 -7.90 8.56
CA GLN A 49 20.99 -8.48 7.47
C GLN A 49 19.92 -9.50 7.92
N PRO A 50 20.24 -10.59 8.67
CA PRO A 50 19.24 -11.55 9.12
C PRO A 50 18.21 -10.95 10.08
N VAL A 51 18.57 -9.92 10.85
CA VAL A 51 17.63 -9.20 11.72
C VAL A 51 16.61 -8.44 10.87
N VAL A 52 17.08 -7.77 9.81
CA VAL A 52 16.21 -7.07 8.87
C VAL A 52 15.30 -8.06 8.13
N GLU A 53 15.79 -9.21 7.70
CA GLU A 53 14.95 -10.22 7.05
C GLU A 53 13.95 -10.88 8.01
N ALA A 54 14.35 -11.13 9.26
CA ALA A 54 13.44 -11.62 10.30
C ALA A 54 12.31 -10.61 10.59
N VAL A 55 12.61 -9.31 10.56
CA VAL A 55 11.61 -8.24 10.71
C VAL A 55 10.76 -8.08 9.44
N LYS A 56 11.34 -8.19 8.24
CA LYS A 56 10.59 -8.15 6.97
C LYS A 56 9.62 -9.32 6.81
N GLY A 57 9.94 -10.49 7.35
CA GLY A 57 9.03 -11.63 7.43
C GLY A 57 7.78 -11.38 8.30
N SER A 58 7.75 -10.28 9.06
CA SER A 58 6.51 -9.72 9.58
C SER A 58 5.90 -8.79 8.52
N ASP A 59 5.14 -9.40 7.60
CA ASP A 59 4.40 -8.72 6.52
C ASP A 59 3.56 -7.52 7.01
N PHE A 60 3.29 -7.43 8.32
CA PHE A 60 2.58 -6.34 8.96
C PHE A 60 3.27 -4.96 8.83
N LEU A 61 4.60 -4.86 8.94
CA LEU A 61 5.29 -3.55 8.95
C LEU A 61 5.62 -3.05 7.54
N VAL A 62 6.01 -3.95 6.64
CA VAL A 62 6.37 -3.57 5.26
C VAL A 62 5.12 -3.25 4.44
N ASN A 63 4.04 -4.02 4.62
CA ASN A 63 2.76 -3.72 3.95
C ASN A 63 2.10 -2.48 4.53
N SER A 64 2.16 -2.26 5.85
CA SER A 64 1.62 -1.01 6.43
C SER A 64 2.41 0.22 5.97
N TRP A 65 3.73 0.15 5.81
CA TRP A 65 4.54 1.27 5.33
C TRP A 65 4.36 1.54 3.83
N MET A 66 4.31 0.48 2.99
CA MET A 66 4.00 0.63 1.56
C MET A 66 2.57 1.09 1.30
N GLN A 67 1.60 0.62 2.08
CA GLN A 67 0.22 1.12 2.01
C GLN A 67 0.13 2.56 2.55
N HIS A 68 0.86 2.91 3.61
CA HIS A 68 0.92 4.29 4.09
C HIS A 68 1.54 5.23 3.06
N GLN A 69 2.61 4.83 2.35
CA GLN A 69 3.16 5.65 1.25
C GLN A 69 2.15 5.81 0.09
N LYS A 70 1.48 4.73 -0.33
CA LYS A 70 0.43 4.83 -1.37
C LYS A 70 -0.78 5.66 -0.93
N ASN A 71 -1.09 5.69 0.36
CA ASN A 71 -2.21 6.46 0.91
C ASN A 71 -1.85 7.94 1.15
N PHE A 72 -0.61 8.24 1.56
CA PHE A 72 -0.14 9.62 1.78
C PHE A 72 0.07 10.40 0.49
N GLU A 73 0.43 9.73 -0.61
CA GLU A 73 0.66 10.41 -1.89
C GLU A 73 -0.63 10.83 -2.61
N PHE A 74 -1.77 10.22 -2.28
CA PHE A 74 -3.05 10.52 -2.94
C PHE A 74 -3.80 11.71 -2.32
N GLN A 75 -3.66 12.00 -1.03
CA GLN A 75 -4.65 12.85 -0.34
C GLN A 75 -4.44 14.36 -0.43
N GLU A 76 -3.23 14.89 -0.69
CA GLU A 76 -3.07 16.35 -0.81
C GLU A 76 -2.16 16.81 -1.94
N ASN A 77 -0.95 16.25 -2.08
CA ASN A 77 0.01 16.80 -3.05
C ASN A 77 -0.28 16.47 -4.51
N ARG A 78 -0.86 15.31 -4.84
CA ARG A 78 -1.15 14.95 -6.25
C ARG A 78 -2.45 15.55 -6.74
N VAL A 79 -3.48 15.73 -5.90
CA VAL A 79 -4.71 16.42 -6.29
C VAL A 79 -4.40 17.88 -6.63
N TYR A 80 -3.57 18.55 -5.82
CA TYR A 80 -3.14 19.94 -6.07
C TYR A 80 -2.11 20.09 -7.20
N ALA A 81 -1.17 19.14 -7.37
CA ALA A 81 -0.22 19.18 -8.48
C ALA A 81 -0.88 18.82 -9.83
N MET A 82 -1.85 17.91 -9.81
CA MET A 82 -2.62 17.51 -10.99
C MET A 82 -3.69 18.57 -11.32
N SER A 83 -4.28 19.26 -10.36
CA SER A 83 -5.23 20.37 -10.64
C SER A 83 -4.61 21.47 -11.51
N GLN A 84 -3.33 21.79 -11.30
CA GLN A 84 -2.63 22.78 -12.12
C GLN A 84 -2.38 22.31 -13.57
N THR A 85 -2.28 21.00 -13.82
CA THR A 85 -2.10 20.44 -15.17
C THR A 85 -3.43 20.07 -15.84
N LEU A 86 -4.48 19.86 -15.06
CA LEU A 86 -5.82 19.47 -15.51
C LEU A 86 -6.68 20.65 -15.99
N ASN A 87 -6.25 21.89 -15.71
CA ASN A 87 -7.07 23.09 -15.82
C ASN A 87 -7.73 23.36 -17.19
N ASN A 88 -7.47 22.59 -18.26
CA ASN A 88 -8.20 22.66 -19.54
C ASN A 88 -8.13 21.36 -20.37
N ASN A 89 -7.76 20.22 -19.80
CA ASN A 89 -7.53 18.98 -20.58
C ASN A 89 -8.50 17.87 -20.15
N GLU A 90 -9.57 17.71 -20.94
CA GLU A 90 -10.63 16.69 -20.74
C GLU A 90 -10.04 15.27 -20.68
N ASP A 91 -9.05 14.96 -21.51
CA ASP A 91 -8.38 13.65 -21.50
C ASP A 91 -7.67 13.39 -20.17
N ALA A 92 -7.02 14.42 -19.63
CA ALA A 92 -6.31 14.29 -18.36
C ALA A 92 -7.29 14.14 -17.18
N VAL A 93 -8.46 14.79 -17.22
CA VAL A 93 -9.53 14.61 -16.23
C VAL A 93 -10.10 13.20 -16.31
N ASN A 94 -10.33 12.68 -17.52
CA ASN A 94 -10.83 11.33 -17.73
C ASN A 94 -9.83 10.27 -17.25
N LEU A 95 -8.54 10.42 -17.55
CA LEU A 95 -7.49 9.55 -17.04
C LEU A 95 -7.41 9.58 -15.51
N TYR A 96 -7.62 10.75 -14.90
CA TYR A 96 -7.68 10.86 -13.44
C TYR A 96 -8.87 10.11 -12.85
N LYS A 97 -10.08 10.30 -13.41
CA LYS A 97 -11.28 9.55 -13.01
C LYS A 97 -11.07 8.04 -13.15
N GLN A 98 -10.47 7.58 -14.25
CA GLN A 98 -10.19 6.16 -14.48
C GLN A 98 -9.27 5.57 -13.40
N LYS A 99 -8.23 6.28 -12.99
CA LYS A 99 -7.34 5.84 -11.90
C LYS A 99 -8.04 5.75 -10.55
N ILE A 100 -8.98 6.66 -10.27
CA ILE A 100 -9.82 6.57 -9.07
C ILE A 100 -10.72 5.35 -9.16
N ILE A 101 -11.39 5.12 -10.30
CA ILE A 101 -12.26 3.97 -10.52
C ILE A 101 -11.50 2.67 -10.29
N GLU A 102 -10.37 2.47 -10.97
CA GLU A 102 -9.55 1.26 -10.84
C GLU A 102 -9.13 1.01 -9.38
N ARG A 103 -8.78 2.07 -8.64
CA ARG A 103 -8.45 1.95 -7.23
C ARG A 103 -9.66 1.58 -6.38
N LEU A 104 -10.79 2.25 -6.57
CA LEU A 104 -12.03 1.97 -5.83
C LEU A 104 -12.47 0.52 -6.04
N GLU A 105 -12.41 0.02 -7.27
CA GLU A 105 -12.78 -1.36 -7.59
C GLU A 105 -11.85 -2.36 -6.90
N ASN A 106 -10.53 -2.15 -6.97
CA ASN A 106 -9.55 -3.02 -6.32
C ASN A 106 -9.68 -3.01 -4.79
N ASP A 107 -9.67 -1.83 -4.17
CA ASP A 107 -9.66 -1.69 -2.72
C ASP A 107 -10.99 -2.19 -2.11
N LEU A 108 -12.13 -1.90 -2.75
CA LEU A 108 -13.43 -2.35 -2.27
C LEU A 108 -13.67 -3.84 -2.55
N SER A 109 -13.12 -4.41 -3.62
CA SER A 109 -13.23 -5.85 -3.87
C SER A 109 -12.47 -6.65 -2.81
N ILE A 110 -11.31 -6.16 -2.38
CA ILE A 110 -10.54 -6.75 -1.27
C ILE A 110 -11.30 -6.58 0.06
N LEU A 111 -11.81 -5.38 0.34
CA LEU A 111 -12.52 -5.09 1.59
C LEU A 111 -13.76 -5.95 1.76
N THR A 112 -14.54 -6.10 0.69
CA THR A 112 -15.84 -6.78 0.74
C THR A 112 -15.77 -8.25 0.36
N ASN A 113 -14.62 -8.74 -0.13
CA ASN A 113 -14.47 -10.08 -0.71
C ASN A 113 -15.52 -10.37 -1.80
N ASN A 114 -15.92 -9.35 -2.55
CA ASN A 114 -16.91 -9.40 -3.62
C ASN A 114 -16.38 -8.66 -4.84
N THR A 115 -16.95 -8.91 -6.02
CA THR A 115 -16.59 -8.14 -7.21
C THR A 115 -17.30 -6.79 -7.16
N VAL A 116 -16.54 -5.70 -7.17
CA VAL A 116 -17.07 -4.33 -7.14
C VAL A 116 -16.79 -3.61 -8.45
N THR A 117 -17.81 -2.97 -9.02
CA THR A 117 -17.70 -2.13 -10.22
C THR A 117 -18.19 -0.72 -9.93
N VAL A 118 -17.44 0.30 -10.30
CA VAL A 118 -17.88 1.70 -10.17
C VAL A 118 -18.73 2.06 -11.38
N THR A 119 -20.00 2.38 -11.14
CA THR A 119 -20.97 2.73 -12.19
C THR A 119 -21.02 4.22 -12.47
N ASN A 120 -20.71 5.05 -11.48
CA ASN A 120 -20.63 6.50 -11.64
C ASN A 120 -19.64 7.10 -10.64
N LEU A 121 -18.87 8.07 -11.10
CA LEU A 121 -17.94 8.85 -10.28
C LEU A 121 -18.08 10.34 -10.63
N VAL A 122 -18.43 11.15 -9.64
CA VAL A 122 -18.49 12.61 -9.76
C VAL A 122 -17.41 13.20 -8.88
N ILE A 123 -16.54 14.01 -9.47
CA ILE A 123 -15.50 14.77 -8.78
C ILE A 123 -15.79 16.27 -8.91
N ASN A 124 -15.21 17.08 -8.04
CA ASN A 124 -15.23 18.53 -8.20
C ASN A 124 -14.28 18.94 -9.32
N GLU A 125 -14.81 19.45 -10.42
CA GLU A 125 -14.02 19.92 -11.58
C GLU A 125 -13.88 21.44 -11.63
N ASP A 126 -14.33 22.16 -10.61
CA ASP A 126 -14.16 23.62 -10.52
C ASP A 126 -12.70 23.96 -10.18
N SER A 127 -11.94 24.36 -11.21
CA SER A 127 -10.54 24.77 -11.13
C SER A 127 -10.27 25.87 -10.10
N ASN A 128 -11.27 26.66 -9.72
CA ASN A 128 -11.13 27.74 -8.74
C ASN A 128 -11.44 27.27 -7.31
N SER A 129 -11.96 26.06 -7.16
CA SER A 129 -12.24 25.46 -5.88
C SER A 129 -10.98 24.88 -5.26
N LYS A 130 -10.79 25.11 -3.96
CA LYS A 130 -9.78 24.39 -3.15
C LYS A 130 -10.06 22.88 -3.08
N GLU A 131 -11.22 22.46 -3.55
CA GLU A 131 -11.68 21.08 -3.55
C GLU A 131 -11.62 20.43 -4.93
N PHE A 132 -11.03 21.09 -5.94
CA PHE A 132 -10.84 20.50 -7.27
C PHE A 132 -10.20 19.10 -7.15
N GLY A 133 -10.76 18.13 -7.87
CA GLY A 133 -10.33 16.74 -7.90
C GLY A 133 -10.91 15.87 -6.78
N TYR A 134 -11.55 16.44 -5.76
CA TYR A 134 -12.18 15.63 -4.71
C TYR A 134 -13.46 14.93 -5.18
N ILE A 135 -13.65 13.72 -4.69
CA ILE A 135 -14.84 12.91 -4.96
C ILE A 135 -16.04 13.52 -4.25
N GLN A 136 -17.11 13.78 -5.00
CA GLN A 136 -18.39 14.25 -4.49
C GLN A 136 -19.40 13.11 -4.38
N ASN A 137 -19.50 12.27 -5.42
CA ASN A 137 -20.45 11.17 -5.47
C ASN A 137 -19.81 9.93 -6.08
N VAL A 138 -20.10 8.77 -5.50
CA VAL A 138 -19.73 7.46 -6.06
C VAL A 138 -20.96 6.56 -6.06
N SER A 139 -21.23 5.95 -7.20
CA SER A 139 -22.17 4.84 -7.32
C SER A 139 -21.41 3.56 -7.63
N ILE A 140 -21.54 2.56 -6.77
CA ILE A 140 -20.92 1.25 -6.96
C ILE A 140 -21.97 0.16 -7.11
N LYS A 141 -21.63 -0.85 -7.90
CA LYS A 141 -22.33 -2.12 -8.01
C LYS A 141 -21.47 -3.19 -7.33
N VAL A 142 -22.09 -4.00 -6.48
CA VAL A 142 -21.41 -5.13 -5.84
C VAL A 142 -22.11 -6.43 -6.23
N MET A 143 -21.31 -7.36 -6.75
CA MET A 143 -21.73 -8.67 -7.19
C MET A 143 -21.26 -9.69 -6.16
N GLN A 144 -22.21 -10.33 -5.48
CA GLN A 144 -21.91 -11.28 -4.42
C GLN A 144 -21.43 -12.61 -5.01
N SER A 145 -20.30 -13.12 -4.50
CA SER A 145 -19.84 -14.46 -4.86
C SER A 145 -20.65 -15.49 -4.08
N SER A 146 -21.48 -16.25 -4.79
CA SER A 146 -22.33 -17.28 -4.20
C SER A 146 -21.47 -18.42 -3.67
N SER A 147 -21.33 -18.54 -2.35
CA SER A 147 -20.95 -19.78 -1.69
C SER A 147 -22.17 -20.25 -0.89
N GLU A 148 -22.70 -21.42 -1.29
CA GLU A 148 -23.88 -22.06 -0.70
C GLU A 148 -23.67 -22.32 0.81
N ASP A 149 -24.58 -21.84 1.66
CA ASP A 149 -25.58 -22.74 2.25
C ASP A 149 -26.76 -21.97 2.89
N THR A 150 -27.88 -22.65 2.91
CA THR A 150 -29.26 -22.21 3.16
C THR A 150 -29.55 -21.71 4.59
N ALA A 151 -29.98 -20.44 4.74
CA ALA A 151 -31.05 -19.94 5.64
C ALA A 151 -31.06 -18.39 5.68
N GLU A 152 -32.21 -17.81 6.03
CA GLU A 152 -32.40 -16.40 6.43
C GLU A 152 -32.57 -15.32 5.35
N VAL A 153 -33.81 -15.23 4.86
CA VAL A 153 -34.41 -14.03 4.28
C VAL A 153 -34.55 -12.88 5.32
N MET A 154 -34.09 -13.06 6.56
CA MET A 154 -34.02 -12.02 7.60
C MET A 154 -32.59 -11.50 7.88
N ALA A 155 -31.52 -12.20 7.47
CA ALA A 155 -30.12 -11.79 7.68
C ALA A 155 -29.55 -10.90 6.56
N VAL A 156 -30.23 -10.84 5.40
CA VAL A 156 -29.81 -10.04 4.24
C VAL A 156 -29.82 -8.53 4.53
N ASN A 157 -30.70 -8.04 5.42
CA ASN A 157 -30.80 -6.61 5.73
C ASN A 157 -29.69 -6.13 6.69
N GLU A 158 -29.26 -6.96 7.65
CA GLU A 158 -28.15 -6.58 8.55
C GLU A 158 -26.80 -6.60 7.82
N ASN A 159 -26.57 -7.58 6.95
CA ASN A 159 -25.33 -7.69 6.19
C ASN A 159 -25.14 -6.52 5.19
N THR A 160 -26.23 -6.07 4.55
CA THR A 160 -26.19 -4.97 3.58
C THR A 160 -26.00 -3.60 4.23
N ASN A 161 -26.62 -3.35 5.38
CA ASN A 161 -26.41 -2.12 6.15
C ASN A 161 -24.99 -2.05 6.76
N THR A 162 -24.46 -3.20 7.21
CA THR A 162 -23.09 -3.29 7.75
C THR A 162 -22.07 -3.00 6.67
N MET A 163 -22.19 -3.64 5.51
CA MET A 163 -21.34 -3.39 4.35
C MET A 163 -21.43 -1.94 3.84
N HIS A 164 -22.63 -1.35 3.80
CA HIS A 164 -22.80 0.06 3.43
C HIS A 164 -22.07 1.00 4.40
N SER A 165 -22.16 0.73 5.71
CA SER A 165 -21.46 1.49 6.75
C SER A 165 -19.94 1.35 6.64
N GLU A 166 -19.45 0.15 6.38
CA GLU A 166 -18.01 -0.12 6.21
C GLU A 166 -17.41 0.59 5.00
N ILE A 167 -18.09 0.51 3.85
CA ILE A 167 -17.65 1.21 2.63
C ILE A 167 -17.70 2.72 2.84
N LYS A 168 -18.77 3.25 3.44
CA LYS A 168 -18.87 4.68 3.75
C LYS A 168 -17.75 5.15 4.67
N LYS A 169 -17.47 4.40 5.74
CA LYS A 169 -16.37 4.67 6.67
C LYS A 169 -15.01 4.62 5.97
N TRP A 170 -14.78 3.60 5.14
CA TRP A 170 -13.54 3.48 4.37
C TRP A 170 -13.35 4.66 3.40
N LEU A 171 -14.40 5.09 2.68
CA LEU A 171 -14.33 6.24 1.79
C LEU A 171 -13.97 7.52 2.56
N THR A 172 -14.64 7.80 3.68
CA THR A 172 -14.33 8.99 4.49
C THR A 172 -12.91 8.97 5.05
N THR A 173 -12.38 7.79 5.38
CA THR A 173 -11.02 7.61 5.92
C THR A 173 -9.94 7.82 4.84
N ASN A 174 -10.19 7.35 3.61
CA ASN A 174 -9.20 7.36 2.54
C ASN A 174 -9.28 8.58 1.60
N PHE A 175 -10.39 9.31 1.61
CA PHE A 175 -10.59 10.49 0.76
C PHE A 175 -10.86 11.78 1.57
N GLY A 176 -10.88 11.71 2.90
CA GLY A 176 -10.83 12.87 3.78
C GLY A 176 -12.08 13.76 3.83
N LYS A 177 -13.17 13.41 3.13
CA LYS A 177 -14.43 14.17 3.10
C LYS A 177 -15.66 13.25 3.07
N GLU A 178 -16.83 13.81 3.41
CA GLU A 178 -18.11 13.12 3.26
C GLU A 178 -18.41 12.88 1.78
N VAL A 179 -18.27 11.63 1.35
CA VAL A 179 -18.62 11.18 0.00
C VAL A 179 -20.06 10.69 -0.01
N ASN A 180 -20.87 11.20 -0.94
CA ASN A 180 -22.19 10.63 -1.18
C ASN A 180 -22.05 9.27 -1.86
N LEU A 181 -22.52 8.22 -1.19
CA LEU A 181 -22.38 6.84 -1.64
C LEU A 181 -23.75 6.25 -2.00
N LYS A 182 -23.85 5.69 -3.22
CA LYS A 182 -24.96 4.85 -3.65
C LYS A 182 -24.45 3.44 -3.96
N ILE A 183 -25.10 2.42 -3.39
CA ILE A 183 -24.74 1.01 -3.62
C ILE A 183 -25.93 0.30 -4.26
N SER A 184 -25.66 -0.45 -5.32
CA SER A 184 -26.60 -1.40 -5.92
C SER A 184 -26.05 -2.83 -5.78
N LEU A 185 -26.90 -3.78 -5.40
CA LEU A 185 -26.53 -5.20 -5.25
C LEU A 185 -27.13 -6.01 -6.40
N GLU A 186 -26.33 -6.87 -7.02
CA GLU A 186 -26.79 -7.88 -7.99
C GLU A 186 -26.32 -9.27 -7.52
N SER A 187 -27.22 -10.25 -7.58
CA SER A 187 -26.88 -11.67 -7.39
C SER A 187 -26.43 -12.26 -8.73
N GLU A 188 -25.40 -13.11 -8.73
CA GLU A 188 -25.15 -14.01 -9.86
C GLU A 188 -26.41 -14.83 -10.13
N GLY A 189 -26.89 -14.77 -11.37
CA GLY A 189 -27.99 -15.61 -11.88
C GLY A 189 -27.44 -16.81 -12.63
#